data_AF-A0A970CF92-F1
#
_entry.id   AF-A0A970CF92-F1
#
_cell.length_a   1.000
_cell.length_b   1.000
_cell.length_c   1.000
_cell.angle_alpha   90.00
_cell.angle_beta   90.00
_cell.angle_gamma   90.00
#
_symmetry.space_group_name_H-M   'P 1'
#
loop_
_entity.id
_entity.type
_entity.pdbx_description
1 polymer ?
#
loop_
_entity_poly.entity_id
_entity_poly.type
_entity_poly.pdbx_seq_one_letter_code
_entity_poly.pdbx_strand_id
1 'polypeptide(L)'
;MLAELARMLSTPNLEILGVGPWSLIGEELPVLKKLEKVSFPPEGVRILPDEMDVGTLPASESKAHSWSEPSVCPRDALELLLTDWTFGTEELSSCSEALQRVEKEPCAFMHMEDAMRVGCNSGDRIVIDLEGGKVHVALSTADRMAKGVLILPRHRRVDWRNIPEAPCYVPFDRIRKETS
;
A
#
# COMPACT_ATOMS: atom_id res chain seq x y z
N MET A 1 -13.79 -7.42 7.08
CA MET A 1 -14.59 -7.86 5.92
C MET A 1 -13.84 -8.90 5.08
N LEU A 2 -12.78 -8.56 4.34
CA LEU A 2 -12.03 -9.55 3.53
C LEU A 2 -11.31 -10.63 4.36
N ALA A 3 -10.75 -10.26 5.52
CA ALA A 3 -10.14 -11.22 6.46
C ALA A 3 -11.16 -12.21 7.03
N GLU A 4 -12.44 -11.83 7.10
CA GLU A 4 -13.52 -12.67 7.62
C GLU A 4 -13.97 -13.68 6.56
N LEU A 5 -14.04 -13.26 5.30
CA LEU A 5 -14.22 -14.15 4.15
C LEU A 5 -13.09 -15.17 4.01
N ALA A 6 -11.83 -14.74 4.15
CA ALA A 6 -10.67 -15.65 4.12
C ALA A 6 -10.72 -16.68 5.26
N ARG A 7 -11.14 -16.26 6.46
CA ARG A 7 -11.31 -17.17 7.60
C ARG A 7 -12.48 -18.14 7.40
N MET A 8 -13.56 -17.73 6.74
CA MET A 8 -14.69 -18.60 6.40
C MET A 8 -14.32 -19.63 5.33
N LEU A 9 -13.60 -19.24 4.27
CA LEU A 9 -13.14 -20.14 3.22
C LEU A 9 -12.04 -21.12 3.67
N SER A 10 -11.30 -20.78 4.73
CA SER A 10 -10.26 -21.63 5.31
C SER A 10 -10.77 -22.60 6.38
N THR A 11 -12.08 -22.64 6.66
CA THR A 11 -12.66 -23.66 7.54
C THR A 11 -12.90 -24.96 6.76
N PRO A 12 -12.38 -26.11 7.22
CA PRO A 12 -12.63 -27.40 6.58
C PRO A 12 -14.09 -27.88 6.71
N ASN A 13 -14.99 -27.06 7.28
CA ASN A 13 -16.39 -27.40 7.54
C ASN A 13 -17.35 -27.02 6.42
N LEU A 14 -16.91 -26.33 5.35
CA LEU A 14 -17.80 -25.96 4.23
C LEU A 14 -18.30 -27.18 3.43
N GLU A 15 -17.60 -28.32 3.49
CA GLU A 15 -18.10 -29.57 2.88
C GLU A 15 -19.24 -30.22 3.68
N ILE A 16 -19.38 -29.91 4.98
CA ILE A 16 -20.34 -30.60 5.88
C ILE A 16 -21.77 -30.03 5.73
N LEU A 17 -21.93 -28.83 5.18
CA LEU A 17 -23.24 -28.17 5.06
C LEU A 17 -23.85 -28.24 3.66
N GLY A 18 -23.14 -28.75 2.64
CA GLY A 18 -23.63 -28.77 1.25
C GLY A 18 -23.89 -27.38 0.66
N VAL A 19 -23.46 -26.33 1.36
CA VAL A 19 -23.60 -24.93 0.97
C VAL A 19 -22.30 -24.55 0.27
N GLY A 20 -22.33 -24.57 -1.07
CA GLY A 20 -21.17 -24.21 -1.86
C GLY A 20 -20.72 -22.77 -1.56
N PRO A 21 -19.42 -22.47 -1.55
CA PRO A 21 -18.88 -21.15 -1.15
C PRO A 21 -19.48 -19.98 -1.95
N TRP A 22 -19.98 -20.23 -3.16
CA TRP A 22 -20.65 -19.26 -4.02
C TRP A 22 -22.00 -18.76 -3.49
N SER A 23 -22.72 -19.58 -2.72
CA SER A 23 -24.03 -19.20 -2.18
C SER A 23 -23.91 -18.07 -1.15
N LEU A 24 -22.91 -18.15 -0.26
CA LEU A 24 -22.57 -17.09 0.71
C LEU A 24 -22.05 -15.83 0.02
N ILE A 25 -21.17 -15.99 -0.99
CA ILE A 25 -20.63 -14.86 -1.77
C ILE A 25 -21.74 -14.15 -2.55
N GLY A 26 -22.71 -14.90 -3.06
CA GLY A 26 -23.84 -14.37 -3.78
C GLY A 26 -24.75 -13.51 -2.90
N GLU A 27 -24.97 -13.87 -1.64
CA GLU A 27 -25.78 -13.08 -0.71
C GLU A 27 -25.15 -11.73 -0.37
N GLU A 28 -23.83 -11.70 -0.12
CA GLU A 28 -23.10 -10.47 0.22
C GLU A 28 -22.80 -9.60 -1.01
N LEU A 29 -22.56 -10.21 -2.17
CA LEU A 29 -22.20 -9.50 -3.40
C LEU A 29 -23.11 -9.95 -4.55
N PRO A 30 -24.30 -9.30 -4.71
CA PRO A 30 -25.28 -9.68 -5.74
C PRO A 30 -24.70 -9.70 -7.16
N VAL A 31 -23.69 -8.86 -7.44
CA VAL A 31 -22.98 -8.81 -8.72
C VAL A 31 -22.28 -10.13 -9.07
N LEU A 32 -21.83 -10.88 -8.05
CA LEU A 32 -21.12 -12.15 -8.20
C LEU A 32 -22.07 -13.37 -8.24
N LYS A 33 -23.38 -13.22 -7.96
CA LYS A 33 -24.36 -14.33 -8.10
C LYS A 33 -24.34 -14.97 -9.49
N LYS A 34 -23.98 -14.19 -10.52
CA LYS A 34 -23.86 -14.68 -11.90
C LYS A 34 -22.77 -15.74 -12.08
N LEU A 35 -21.76 -15.75 -11.20
CA LEU A 35 -20.62 -16.67 -11.26
C LEU A 35 -20.92 -18.06 -10.67
N GLU A 36 -21.97 -18.20 -9.86
CA GLU A 36 -22.39 -19.47 -9.26
C GLU A 36 -22.71 -20.54 -10.32
N LYS A 37 -23.15 -20.12 -11.51
CA LYS A 37 -23.55 -21.01 -12.62
C LYS A 37 -22.45 -21.24 -13.65
N VAL A 38 -21.26 -20.67 -13.45
CA VAL A 38 -20.17 -20.77 -14.42
C VAL A 38 -19.29 -21.96 -14.04
N SER A 39 -19.18 -22.93 -14.94
CA SER A 39 -18.14 -23.96 -14.83
C SER A 39 -16.78 -23.31 -15.11
N PHE A 40 -15.93 -23.22 -14.09
CA PHE A 40 -14.60 -22.63 -14.23
C PHE A 40 -13.67 -23.68 -14.88
N PRO A 41 -12.98 -23.34 -15.98
CA PRO A 41 -11.91 -24.19 -16.48
C PRO A 41 -10.78 -24.26 -15.44
N PRO A 42 -9.95 -25.32 -15.43
CA PRO A 42 -8.85 -25.46 -14.47
C PRO A 42 -7.84 -24.31 -14.57
N GLU A 43 -7.78 -23.62 -15.71
CA GLU A 43 -6.95 -22.43 -15.93
C GLU A 43 -7.55 -21.13 -15.37
N GLY A 44 -8.77 -21.16 -14.84
CA GLY A 44 -9.49 -20.01 -14.30
C GLY A 44 -10.22 -19.16 -15.35
N VAL A 45 -11.16 -18.33 -14.90
CA VAL A 45 -11.91 -17.38 -15.76
C VAL A 45 -11.33 -15.98 -15.58
N ARG A 46 -11.02 -15.31 -16.69
CA ARG A 46 -10.72 -13.88 -16.69
C ARG A 46 -12.03 -13.10 -16.69
N ILE A 47 -12.26 -12.31 -15.65
CA ILE A 47 -13.39 -11.39 -15.60
C ILE A 47 -12.97 -10.12 -16.35
N LEU A 48 -13.58 -9.91 -17.51
CA LEU A 48 -13.49 -8.65 -18.24
C LEU A 48 -14.82 -7.90 -18.01
N PRO A 49 -14.81 -6.58 -17.85
CA PRO A 49 -16.03 -5.79 -17.85
C PRO A 49 -16.80 -6.03 -19.16
N ASP A 50 -18.09 -6.35 -19.06
CA ASP A 50 -18.98 -6.44 -20.21
C ASP A 50 -19.17 -5.02 -20.77
N GLU A 51 -18.79 -4.84 -22.03
CA GLU A 51 -18.76 -3.58 -22.80
C GLU A 51 -17.55 -2.66 -22.59
N MET A 52 -16.41 -3.02 -23.20
CA MET A 52 -15.70 -2.04 -24.00
C MET A 52 -15.98 -2.35 -25.47
N ASP A 53 -16.71 -1.44 -26.11
CA ASP A 53 -16.85 -1.37 -27.56
C ASP A 53 -15.45 -1.37 -28.20
N VAL A 54 -15.14 -2.37 -29.01
CA VAL A 54 -13.78 -2.61 -29.56
C VAL A 54 -13.35 -1.49 -30.53
N GLY A 55 -14.25 -0.56 -30.87
CA GLY A 55 -13.96 0.66 -31.63
C GLY A 55 -13.80 1.93 -30.78
N THR A 56 -14.14 1.88 -29.50
CA THR A 56 -14.01 3.00 -28.56
C THR A 56 -13.43 2.45 -27.27
N LEU A 57 -12.16 2.03 -27.31
CA LEU A 57 -11.36 2.16 -26.11
C LEU A 57 -11.59 3.61 -25.67
N PRO A 58 -12.01 3.92 -24.42
CA PRO A 58 -11.58 5.17 -23.86
C PRO A 58 -10.07 5.08 -24.01
N ALA A 59 -9.51 5.80 -25.00
CA ALA A 59 -8.09 5.98 -25.15
C ALA A 59 -7.65 6.22 -23.73
N SER A 60 -6.95 5.24 -23.15
CA SER A 60 -6.79 5.16 -21.70
C SER A 60 -6.41 6.56 -21.33
N GLU A 61 -7.34 7.29 -20.69
CA GLU A 61 -6.99 8.49 -20.01
C GLU A 61 -6.31 7.99 -18.72
N SER A 62 -5.30 7.13 -18.85
CA SER A 62 -3.97 7.69 -18.85
C SER A 62 -4.03 9.14 -19.39
N LYS A 63 -4.49 10.07 -18.55
CA LYS A 63 -3.53 10.92 -17.87
C LYS A 63 -2.31 10.03 -17.56
N ALA A 64 -1.53 9.73 -18.61
CA ALA A 64 -0.12 9.95 -18.60
C ALA A 64 -0.06 11.21 -17.77
N HIS A 65 0.28 11.03 -16.49
CA HIS A 65 0.50 12.15 -15.62
C HIS A 65 1.43 12.98 -16.47
N SER A 66 0.87 14.04 -17.05
CA SER A 66 1.63 15.05 -17.76
C SER A 66 2.75 15.24 -16.79
N TRP A 67 3.97 14.84 -17.20
CA TRP A 67 5.16 15.01 -16.39
C TRP A 67 5.17 16.50 -16.15
N SER A 68 4.54 16.87 -15.06
CA SER A 68 4.25 18.24 -14.73
C SER A 68 5.64 18.76 -14.52
N GLU A 69 5.96 19.83 -15.23
CA GLU A 69 7.24 20.51 -15.11
C GLU A 69 7.69 20.44 -13.66
N PRO A 70 8.93 19.99 -13.39
CA PRO A 70 9.34 19.56 -12.05
C PRO A 70 8.84 20.58 -11.04
N SER A 71 7.81 20.19 -10.28
CA SER A 71 7.28 21.03 -9.22
C SER A 71 8.48 21.41 -8.39
N VAL A 72 8.77 22.70 -8.31
CA VAL A 72 9.97 23.22 -7.67
C VAL A 72 10.00 22.61 -6.27
N CYS A 73 10.87 21.61 -6.06
CA CYS A 73 10.99 20.98 -4.76
C CYS A 73 11.28 22.10 -3.77
N PRO A 74 10.39 22.34 -2.79
CA PRO A 74 10.62 23.40 -1.83
C PRO A 74 11.97 23.11 -1.16
N ARG A 75 12.89 24.09 -1.16
CA ARG A 75 14.27 23.88 -0.64
C ARG A 75 14.31 23.37 0.80
N ASP A 76 13.21 23.58 1.53
CA ASP A 76 13.07 23.28 2.94
C ASP A 76 12.04 22.16 3.21
N ALA A 77 11.75 21.31 2.22
CA ALA A 77 10.89 20.15 2.36
C ALA A 77 11.48 18.90 1.67
N LEU A 78 11.02 17.74 2.13
CA LEU A 78 11.24 16.44 1.48
C LEU A 78 10.00 16.03 0.71
N GLU A 79 10.16 15.53 -0.50
CA GLU A 79 9.09 14.83 -1.21
C GLU A 79 8.89 13.44 -0.60
N LEU A 80 7.67 13.16 -0.13
CA LEU A 80 7.29 11.90 0.47
C LEU A 80 6.74 10.94 -0.59
N LEU A 81 7.48 9.86 -0.84
CA LEU A 81 7.11 8.81 -1.78
C LEU A 81 6.63 7.57 -1.02
N LEU A 82 5.42 7.14 -1.35
CA LEU A 82 4.89 5.86 -0.87
C LEU A 82 5.30 4.73 -1.81
N THR A 83 5.88 3.68 -1.25
CA THR A 83 6.32 2.50 -2.01
C THR A 83 5.72 1.21 -1.48
N ASP A 84 5.52 0.25 -2.36
CA ASP A 84 5.17 -1.13 -1.96
C ASP A 84 6.44 -1.94 -1.68
N TRP A 85 6.37 -2.89 -0.74
CA TRP A 85 7.44 -3.84 -0.44
C TRP A 85 7.03 -5.23 -0.90
N THR A 86 8.02 -6.08 -1.22
CA THR A 86 7.75 -7.46 -1.65
C THR A 86 7.02 -8.30 -0.59
N PHE A 87 7.15 -7.96 0.70
CA PHE A 87 6.40 -8.56 1.79
C PHE A 87 5.86 -7.46 2.70
N GLY A 88 4.63 -7.63 3.20
CA GLY A 88 4.03 -6.74 4.21
C GLY A 88 3.18 -5.57 3.67
N THR A 89 3.17 -5.33 2.36
CA THR A 89 2.25 -4.35 1.71
C THR A 89 1.09 -5.01 0.97
N GLU A 90 1.17 -6.31 0.70
CA GLU A 90 0.06 -7.09 0.13
C GLU A 90 -0.87 -7.62 1.23
N GLU A 91 -2.18 -7.51 1.02
CA GLU A 91 -3.22 -7.93 1.97
C GLU A 91 -3.10 -9.43 2.30
N LEU A 92 -2.74 -10.26 1.32
CA LEU A 92 -2.56 -11.71 1.51
C LEU A 92 -1.30 -12.05 2.30
N SER A 93 -0.23 -11.26 2.12
CA SER A 93 1.02 -11.42 2.89
C SER A 93 0.80 -11.18 4.38
N SER A 94 -0.13 -10.28 4.73
CA SER A 94 -0.46 -9.97 6.12
C SER A 94 -1.11 -11.13 6.88
N CYS A 95 -1.74 -12.08 6.18
CA CYS A 95 -2.49 -13.19 6.78
C CYS A 95 -1.65 -14.46 7.00
N SER A 96 -0.40 -14.50 6.54
CA SER A 96 0.47 -15.68 6.64
C SER A 96 1.48 -15.55 7.77
N GLU A 97 1.36 -16.37 8.81
CA GLU A 97 2.34 -16.42 9.92
C GLU A 97 3.77 -16.69 9.41
N ALA A 98 3.91 -17.50 8.35
CA ALA A 98 5.21 -17.81 7.77
C ALA A 98 5.87 -16.56 7.14
N LEU A 99 5.07 -15.71 6.47
CA LEU A 99 5.57 -14.47 5.87
C LEU A 99 5.86 -13.41 6.92
N GLN A 100 5.07 -13.34 8.00
CA GLN A 100 5.32 -12.43 9.12
C GLN A 100 6.67 -12.71 9.81
N ARG A 101 7.12 -13.97 9.87
CA ARG A 101 8.41 -14.33 10.49
C ARG A 101 9.63 -13.83 9.72
N VAL A 102 9.49 -13.60 8.42
CA VAL A 102 10.58 -13.12 7.54
C VAL A 102 10.38 -11.64 7.13
N GLU A 103 9.28 -11.03 7.55
CA GLU A 103 8.95 -9.62 7.33
C GLU A 103 9.98 -8.75 8.07
N LYS A 104 10.61 -7.84 7.34
CA LYS A 104 11.56 -6.88 7.92
C LYS A 104 10.79 -5.78 8.64
N GLU A 105 11.41 -5.20 9.67
CA GLU A 105 10.87 -4.00 10.31
C GLU A 105 10.74 -2.87 9.26
N PRO A 106 9.55 -2.26 9.10
CA PRO A 106 9.40 -1.16 8.15
C PRO A 106 10.20 0.06 8.63
N CYS A 107 10.98 0.63 7.71
CA CYS A 107 11.70 1.87 7.94
C CYS A 107 11.48 2.85 6.79
N ALA A 108 11.53 4.14 7.10
CA ALA A 108 11.61 5.20 6.12
C ALA A 108 13.05 5.36 5.63
N PHE A 109 13.23 5.74 4.37
CA PHE A 109 14.55 5.99 3.79
C PHE A 109 14.71 7.44 3.36
N MET A 110 15.85 8.05 3.69
CA MET A 110 16.26 9.34 3.15
C MET A 110 17.78 9.38 2.93
N HIS A 111 18.26 10.41 2.25
CA HIS A 111 19.68 10.65 2.11
C HIS A 111 20.31 11.07 3.45
N MET A 112 21.59 10.73 3.68
CA MET A 112 22.28 11.02 4.94
C MET A 112 22.33 12.52 5.26
N GLU A 113 22.51 13.39 4.26
CA GLU A 113 22.50 14.84 4.46
C GLU A 113 21.14 15.38 4.93
N ASP A 114 20.04 14.82 4.42
CA ASP A 114 18.70 15.22 4.84
C ASP A 114 18.42 14.78 6.28
N ALA A 115 18.90 13.59 6.65
CA ALA A 115 18.83 13.09 8.03
C ALA A 115 19.60 13.99 9.00
N MET A 116 20.82 14.40 8.63
CA MET A 116 21.60 15.37 9.42
C MET A 116 20.87 16.70 9.57
N ARG A 117 20.16 17.16 8.52
CA ARG A 117 19.39 18.41 8.55
C ARG A 117 18.24 18.38 9.54
N VAL A 118 17.61 17.23 9.75
CA VAL A 118 16.57 17.02 10.78
C VAL A 118 17.14 16.55 12.13
N GLY A 119 18.46 16.47 12.27
CA GLY A 119 19.12 16.02 13.50
C GLY A 119 18.88 14.55 13.84
N CYS A 120 18.63 13.71 12.84
CA CYS A 120 18.38 12.27 13.01
C CYS A 120 19.53 11.44 12.41
N ASN A 121 19.74 10.26 12.95
CA ASN A 121 20.67 9.26 12.42
C ASN A 121 19.92 8.01 11.93
N SER A 122 20.58 7.19 11.12
CA SER A 122 20.08 5.84 10.80
C SER A 122 19.86 5.04 12.09
N GLY A 123 18.74 4.35 12.18
CA GLY A 123 18.29 3.61 13.36
C GLY A 123 17.45 4.41 14.35
N ASP A 124 17.41 5.75 14.24
CA ASP A 124 16.53 6.55 15.09
C ASP A 124 15.06 6.32 14.74
N ARG A 125 14.17 6.39 15.74
CA ARG A 125 12.73 6.54 15.47
C ARG A 125 12.40 7.99 15.19
N ILE A 126 11.60 8.21 14.17
CA ILE A 126 11.13 9.53 13.78
C ILE A 126 9.61 9.59 13.80
N VAL A 127 9.11 10.79 14.04
CA VAL A 127 7.71 11.18 13.90
C VAL A 127 7.62 12.16 12.75
N ILE A 128 6.76 11.83 11.78
CA ILE A 128 6.43 12.68 10.64
C ILE A 128 5.06 13.29 10.93
N ASP A 129 5.02 14.60 11.10
CA ASP A 129 3.78 15.35 11.36
C ASP A 129 3.10 15.72 10.02
N LEU A 130 2.01 15.06 9.69
CA LEU A 130 1.23 15.29 8.47
C LEU A 130 -0.15 15.83 8.82
N GLU A 131 -0.81 16.44 7.84
CA GLU A 131 -2.17 16.97 8.04
C GLU A 131 -3.18 15.88 8.40
N GLY A 132 -3.02 14.68 7.84
CA GLY A 132 -3.87 13.52 8.15
C GLY A 132 -3.49 12.81 9.45
N GLY A 133 -2.43 13.23 10.14
CA GLY A 133 -1.98 12.65 11.40
C GLY A 133 -0.48 12.40 11.46
N LYS A 134 -0.03 11.84 12.57
CA LYS A 134 1.39 11.51 12.79
C LYS A 134 1.69 10.12 12.27
N VAL A 135 2.88 9.97 11.68
CA VAL A 135 3.42 8.68 11.27
C VAL A 135 4.69 8.41 12.05
N HIS A 136 4.71 7.29 12.77
CA HIS A 136 5.85 6.84 13.57
C HIS A 136 6.57 5.72 12.83
N VAL A 137 7.88 5.86 12.61
CA VAL A 137 8.65 4.89 11.83
C VAL A 137 10.14 4.96 12.16
N ALA A 138 10.87 3.85 12.03
CA ALA A 138 12.32 3.85 12.11
C ALA A 138 12.93 4.52 10.87
N LEU A 139 14.03 5.25 11.04
CA LEU A 139 14.76 5.87 9.95
C LEU A 139 15.93 5.00 9.51
N SER A 140 16.12 4.87 8.21
CA SER A 140 17.32 4.30 7.60
C SER A 140 17.90 5.30 6.60
N THR A 141 19.20 5.54 6.64
CA THR A 141 19.86 6.43 5.69
C THR A 141 20.70 5.64 4.70
N ALA A 142 20.67 6.01 3.43
CA ALA A 142 21.58 5.48 2.42
C ALA A 142 22.13 6.60 1.54
N ASP A 143 23.41 6.49 1.19
CA ASP A 143 24.14 7.42 0.31
C ASP A 143 23.60 7.42 -1.13
N ARG A 144 23.05 6.29 -1.57
CA ARG A 144 22.42 6.15 -2.90
C ARG A 144 21.02 6.75 -3.01
N MET A 145 20.44 7.24 -1.91
CA MET A 145 19.14 7.89 -1.94
C MET A 145 19.24 9.26 -2.61
N ALA A 146 18.21 9.64 -3.37
CA ALA A 146 18.10 11.00 -3.87
C ALA A 146 17.95 11.98 -2.69
N LYS A 147 18.65 13.11 -2.76
CA LYS A 147 18.48 14.21 -1.80
C LYS A 147 17.10 14.84 -1.97
N GLY A 148 16.50 15.31 -0.88
CA GLY A 148 15.18 15.93 -0.91
C GLY A 148 14.03 14.94 -0.99
N VAL A 149 14.28 13.64 -0.81
CA VAL A 149 13.27 12.57 -0.91
C VAL A 149 13.22 11.75 0.38
N LEU A 150 11.99 11.47 0.82
CA LEU A 150 11.67 10.55 1.90
C LEU A 150 10.82 9.41 1.35
N ILE A 151 11.34 8.18 1.39
CA ILE A 151 10.59 6.99 0.98
C ILE A 151 9.97 6.35 2.22
N LEU A 152 8.68 6.04 2.15
CA LEU A 152 7.96 5.33 3.20
C LEU A 152 7.21 4.13 2.62
N PRO A 153 7.37 2.92 3.19
CA PRO A 153 6.62 1.75 2.73
C PRO A 153 5.15 1.81 3.15
N ARG A 154 4.25 1.33 2.28
CA ARG A 154 2.81 1.12 2.57
C ARG A 154 2.57 -0.10 3.46
N HIS A 155 3.29 -0.17 4.57
CA HIS A 155 3.33 -1.34 5.44
C HIS A 155 2.21 -1.31 6.47
N ARG A 156 1.63 -2.48 6.82
CA ARG A 156 0.56 -2.61 7.82
C ARG A 156 0.87 -2.10 9.24
N ARG A 157 2.14 -1.83 9.54
CA ARG A 157 2.65 -1.39 10.85
C ARG A 157 3.01 0.10 10.84
N VAL A 158 2.76 0.77 9.73
CA VAL A 158 2.98 2.19 9.50
C VAL A 158 1.63 2.78 9.14
N ASP A 159 1.24 3.88 9.78
CA ASP A 159 -0.04 4.55 9.53
C ASP A 159 0.00 5.39 8.24
N TRP A 160 0.43 4.78 7.14
CA TRP A 160 0.64 5.45 5.86
C TRP A 160 -0.65 6.03 5.26
N ARG A 161 -1.83 5.62 5.74
CA ARG A 161 -3.14 6.17 5.35
C ARG A 161 -3.34 7.62 5.81
N ASN A 162 -2.52 8.10 6.74
CA ASN A 162 -2.51 9.50 7.17
C ASN A 162 -1.81 10.42 6.15
N ILE A 163 -1.21 9.86 5.09
CA ILE A 163 -0.51 10.61 4.06
C ILE A 163 -1.52 11.09 3.01
N PRO A 164 -1.54 12.40 2.70
CA PRO A 164 -2.42 12.95 1.66
C PRO A 164 -2.06 12.42 0.27
N GLU A 165 -2.95 12.61 -0.71
CA GLU A 165 -2.68 12.25 -2.10
C GLU A 165 -1.41 12.92 -2.64
N ALA A 166 -0.70 12.23 -3.53
CA ALA A 166 0.56 12.70 -4.09
C ALA A 166 0.36 13.85 -5.10
N PRO A 167 1.34 14.77 -5.26
CA PRO A 167 2.63 14.82 -4.55
C PRO A 167 2.48 15.36 -3.11
N CYS A 168 3.17 14.71 -2.16
CA CYS A 168 3.20 15.12 -0.76
C CYS A 168 4.58 15.67 -0.41
N TYR A 169 4.64 16.89 0.14
CA TYR A 169 5.88 17.49 0.62
C TYR A 169 5.83 17.66 2.14
N VAL A 170 6.89 17.24 2.81
CA VAL A 170 7.04 17.30 4.25
C VAL A 170 8.16 18.28 4.61
N PRO A 171 7.84 19.45 5.19
CA PRO A 171 8.84 20.36 5.72
C PRO A 171 9.77 19.70 6.75
N PHE A 172 11.06 20.08 6.76
CA PHE A 172 12.04 19.48 7.66
C PHE A 172 11.70 19.64 9.15
N ASP A 173 11.03 20.74 9.53
CA ASP A 173 10.60 21.02 10.91
C ASP A 173 9.45 20.11 11.39
N ARG A 174 8.74 19.46 10.46
CA ARG A 174 7.70 18.47 10.75
C ARG A 174 8.23 17.06 10.92
N ILE A 175 9.53 16.84 10.72
CA ILE A 175 10.20 15.56 10.96
C ILE A 175 11.05 15.71 12.21
N ARG A 176 10.76 14.89 13.22
CA ARG A 176 11.44 14.97 14.52
C ARG A 176 11.82 13.59 15.02
N LYS A 177 12.94 13.52 15.72
CA LYS A 177 13.33 12.33 16.46
C LYS A 177 12.32 12.07 17.58
N GLU A 178 11.82 10.85 17.65
CA GLU A 178 11.01 10.39 18.78
C GLU A 178 11.92 10.28 20.01
N THR A 179 11.60 11.04 21.06
CA THR A 179 12.32 10.96 22.33
C THR A 179 11.66 9.87 23.16
N SER A 180 12.37 8.76 23.38
CA SER A 180 11.95 7.67 24.26
C SER A 180 12.05 8.06 25.74
#